data_AF-A0A4Q2X7L4-F1
#
_entry.id   AF-A0A4Q2X7L4-F1
#
_cell.length_a   1.000
_cell.length_b   1.000
_cell.length_c   1.000
_cell.angle_alpha   90.00
_cell.angle_beta   90.00
_cell.angle_gamma   90.00
#
_symmetry.space_group_name_H-M   'P 1'
#
loop_
_entity.id
_entity.type
_entity.pdbx_description
1 polymer ?
#
loop_
_entity_poly.entity_id
_entity_poly.type
_entity_poly.pdbx_seq_one_letter_code
_entity_poly.pdbx_strand_id
1 'polypeptide(L)'
;MKSPALFLGLLFTMTCQSLLAFDPVGPPPSTSIALTTRFVSNVKLARVDMPDEDLEAVLQFIRVMEIPEKAGVVIDASKMNLPENTRVRIVEKDITILAAVGIIAEQINADVLIQPGKIYLVPKLEMRIPTK
;
A
#
# COMPACT_ATOMS: atom_id res chain seq x y z
N MET A 1 -15.59 -46.99 22.54
CA MET A 1 -15.42 -46.19 21.30
C MET A 1 -14.60 -44.96 21.71
N LYS A 2 -13.26 -44.87 21.55
CA LYS A 2 -12.48 -44.41 20.36
C LYS A 2 -13.26 -43.34 19.58
N SER A 3 -12.86 -42.07 19.42
CA SER A 3 -11.56 -41.42 19.21
C SER A 3 -11.58 -39.92 19.63
N PRO A 4 -10.42 -39.23 19.73
CA PRO A 4 -10.22 -37.90 20.32
C PRO A 4 -9.85 -36.80 19.28
N ALA A 5 -9.33 -35.66 19.76
CA ALA A 5 -8.69 -34.53 19.06
C ALA A 5 -9.67 -33.41 18.63
N LEU A 6 -9.39 -32.11 18.79
CA LEU A 6 -8.14 -31.42 18.49
C LEU A 6 -7.90 -30.20 19.41
N PHE A 7 -6.66 -30.15 19.85
CA PHE A 7 -5.91 -29.00 20.33
C PHE A 7 -5.81 -27.94 19.22
N LEU A 8 -6.21 -26.69 19.46
CA LEU A 8 -5.71 -25.50 18.75
C LEU A 8 -6.08 -24.31 19.64
N GLY A 9 -5.18 -23.81 20.46
CA GLY A 9 -4.04 -23.00 20.03
C GLY A 9 -4.45 -21.54 20.23
N LEU A 10 -4.36 -21.02 21.45
CA LEU A 10 -3.22 -20.21 21.92
C LEU A 10 -3.03 -18.93 21.08
N LEU A 11 -3.24 -17.80 21.76
CA LEU A 11 -2.72 -16.46 21.46
C LEU A 11 -2.92 -15.91 20.04
N PHE A 12 -3.69 -14.83 19.95
CA PHE A 12 -3.10 -13.56 19.49
C PHE A 12 -3.89 -12.39 20.13
N THR A 13 -3.61 -12.14 21.41
CA THR A 13 -3.85 -10.81 21.99
C THR A 13 -2.85 -9.86 21.36
N MET A 14 -3.15 -9.32 20.19
CA MET A 14 -2.48 -8.11 19.74
C MET A 14 -3.33 -6.90 20.08
N THR A 15 -2.93 -6.32 21.19
CA THR A 15 -3.05 -4.91 21.49
C THR A 15 -2.67 -4.08 20.27
N CYS A 16 -3.65 -3.70 19.45
CA CYS A 16 -3.49 -2.58 18.52
C CYS A 16 -4.06 -1.33 19.19
N GLN A 17 -3.45 -0.92 20.31
CA GLN A 17 -3.58 0.46 20.79
C GLN A 17 -2.61 1.30 19.97
N SER A 18 -3.06 1.82 18.84
CA SER A 18 -2.30 2.81 18.05
C SER A 18 -3.24 3.83 17.39
N LEU A 19 -4.28 4.25 18.11
CA LEU A 19 -5.23 5.28 17.66
C LEU A 19 -5.30 6.45 18.66
N LEU A 20 -4.15 6.85 19.21
CA LEU A 20 -4.01 8.09 19.99
C LEU A 20 -2.68 8.76 19.65
N ALA A 21 -2.56 9.28 18.42
CA ALA A 21 -1.51 10.25 18.07
C ALA A 21 -1.84 10.98 16.76
N PHE A 22 -3.08 11.45 16.60
CA PHE A 22 -3.37 12.50 15.62
C PHE A 22 -3.72 13.75 16.42
N ASP A 23 -2.66 14.31 17.01
CA ASP A 23 -2.62 15.71 17.44
C ASP A 23 -2.89 16.59 16.20
N PRO A 24 -3.71 17.66 16.28
CA PRO A 24 -3.89 18.62 15.18
C PRO A 24 -2.58 19.22 14.65
N VAL A 25 -1.48 19.13 15.41
CA VAL A 25 -0.12 19.38 14.93
C VAL A 25 0.55 18.01 14.70
N GLY A 26 0.41 17.47 13.49
CA GLY A 26 0.80 16.08 13.18
C GLY A 26 2.23 15.68 13.60
N PRO A 27 2.52 14.38 13.72
CA PRO A 27 3.80 13.88 14.20
C PRO A 27 4.98 14.39 13.36
N PRO A 28 6.19 14.52 13.96
CA PRO A 28 7.39 14.95 13.24
C PRO A 28 7.58 14.19 11.91
N PRO A 29 8.14 14.80 10.86
CA PRO A 29 8.20 14.19 9.52
C PRO A 29 8.82 12.79 9.50
N SER A 30 9.85 12.53 10.32
CA SER A 30 10.49 11.22 10.43
C SER A 30 9.57 10.15 11.05
N THR A 31 8.81 10.53 12.08
CA THR A 31 7.83 9.66 12.74
C THR A 31 6.65 9.39 11.80
N SER A 32 6.24 10.39 11.02
CA SER A 32 5.17 10.24 10.02
C SER A 32 5.56 9.33 8.84
N ILE A 33 6.83 9.38 8.37
CA ILE A 33 7.34 8.41 7.38
C ILE A 33 7.32 7.00 7.95
N ALA A 34 7.88 6.79 9.15
CA ALA A 34 7.92 5.46 9.77
C ALA A 34 6.51 4.87 9.97
N LEU A 35 5.54 5.71 10.33
CA LEU A 35 4.13 5.32 10.45
C LEU A 35 3.51 4.99 9.10
N THR A 36 3.74 5.81 8.07
CA THR A 36 3.25 5.56 6.72
C THR A 36 3.79 4.24 6.19
N THR A 37 5.11 4.02 6.28
CA THR A 37 5.77 2.79 5.86
C THR A 37 5.26 1.58 6.64
N ARG A 38 5.11 1.68 7.96
CA ARG A 38 4.55 0.59 8.78
C ARG A 38 3.12 0.28 8.38
N PHE A 39 2.30 1.28 8.15
CA PHE A 39 0.91 1.11 7.77
C PHE A 39 0.81 0.34 6.44
N VAL A 40 1.45 0.85 5.38
CA VAL A 40 1.34 0.26 4.03
C VAL A 40 1.99 -1.13 3.93
N SER A 41 2.92 -1.45 4.84
CA SER A 41 3.60 -2.75 4.88
C SER A 41 2.89 -3.80 5.73
N ASN A 42 1.97 -3.42 6.63
CA ASN A 42 1.30 -4.36 7.54
C ASN A 42 -0.20 -4.52 7.25
N VAL A 43 -0.84 -3.50 6.66
CA VAL A 43 -2.25 -3.56 6.28
C VAL A 43 -2.39 -4.45 5.05
N LYS A 44 -3.27 -5.45 5.16
CA LYS A 44 -3.43 -6.54 4.18
C LYS A 44 -4.80 -6.50 3.56
N LEU A 45 -4.82 -6.44 2.24
CA LEU A 45 -6.00 -6.65 1.42
C LEU A 45 -6.26 -8.15 1.33
N ALA A 46 -7.38 -8.59 1.92
CA ALA A 46 -7.75 -10.02 1.93
C ALA A 46 -7.83 -10.62 0.52
N ARG A 47 -8.37 -9.86 -0.43
CA ARG A 47 -8.41 -10.22 -1.85
C ARG A 47 -8.52 -8.99 -2.73
N VAL A 48 -7.75 -8.96 -3.81
CA VAL A 48 -7.88 -8.00 -4.91
C VAL A 48 -8.08 -8.80 -6.19
N ASP A 49 -9.16 -8.53 -6.92
CA ASP A 49 -9.52 -9.25 -8.14
C ASP A 49 -9.89 -8.24 -9.24
N MET A 50 -8.86 -7.71 -9.88
CA MET A 50 -8.90 -6.68 -10.91
C MET A 50 -8.08 -7.18 -12.11
N PRO A 51 -8.67 -8.03 -12.96
CA PRO A 51 -7.92 -8.74 -14.01
C PRO A 51 -7.48 -7.85 -15.18
N ASP A 52 -8.16 -6.73 -15.40
CA ASP A 52 -7.85 -5.71 -16.41
C ASP A 52 -8.72 -4.50 -16.08
N GLU A 53 -8.20 -3.55 -15.32
CA GLU A 53 -9.00 -2.42 -14.83
C GLU A 53 -8.26 -1.10 -15.05
N ASP A 54 -9.01 0.00 -15.10
CA ASP A 54 -8.42 1.34 -15.22
C ASP A 54 -7.54 1.66 -14.01
N LEU A 55 -6.35 2.23 -14.25
CA LEU A 55 -5.38 2.55 -13.21
C LEU A 55 -6.00 3.46 -12.12
N GLU A 56 -6.75 4.49 -12.48
CA GLU A 56 -7.32 5.40 -11.48
C GLU A 56 -8.38 4.68 -10.64
N ALA A 57 -9.18 3.79 -11.27
CA ALA A 57 -10.15 2.97 -10.54
C ALA A 57 -9.46 2.03 -9.54
N VAL A 58 -8.34 1.40 -9.92
CA VAL A 58 -7.56 0.55 -9.01
C VAL A 58 -6.97 1.36 -7.85
N LEU A 59 -6.39 2.52 -8.14
CA LEU A 59 -5.83 3.41 -7.11
C LEU A 59 -6.92 3.90 -6.15
N GLN A 60 -8.09 4.27 -6.67
CA GLN A 60 -9.23 4.68 -5.85
C GLN A 60 -9.72 3.54 -4.96
N PHE A 61 -9.82 2.32 -5.47
CA PHE A 61 -10.19 1.15 -4.66
C PHE A 61 -9.22 0.91 -3.50
N ILE A 62 -7.91 0.95 -3.76
CA ILE A 62 -6.89 0.77 -2.72
C ILE A 62 -7.00 1.89 -1.66
N ARG A 63 -7.29 3.13 -2.08
CA ARG A 63 -7.50 4.26 -1.16
C ARG A 63 -8.72 4.03 -0.24
N VAL A 64 -9.83 3.51 -0.79
CA VAL A 64 -11.12 3.37 -0.06
C VAL A 64 -11.13 2.17 0.87
N MET A 65 -10.55 1.04 0.45
CA MET A 65 -10.75 -0.24 1.14
C MET A 65 -10.18 -0.26 2.55
N GLU A 66 -8.98 0.27 2.75
CA GLU A 66 -8.28 0.05 4.02
C GLU A 66 -7.45 1.21 4.54
N ILE A 67 -7.46 2.37 3.89
CA ILE A 67 -6.85 3.58 4.46
C ILE A 67 -7.92 4.25 5.32
N PRO A 68 -7.86 4.18 6.67
CA PRO A 68 -8.76 4.98 7.48
C PRO A 68 -8.60 6.43 7.03
N GLU A 69 -9.70 7.18 6.84
CA GLU A 69 -9.62 8.59 6.44
C GLU A 69 -8.61 9.39 7.30
N LYS A 70 -8.45 8.97 8.56
CA LYS A 70 -7.50 9.52 9.55
C LYS A 70 -6.02 9.24 9.26
N ALA A 71 -5.68 8.17 8.53
CA ALA A 71 -4.30 7.86 8.16
C ALA A 71 -3.79 8.80 7.05
N GLY A 72 -4.69 9.42 6.28
CA GLY A 72 -4.37 10.45 5.30
C GLY A 72 -3.40 10.00 4.20
N VAL A 73 -3.24 8.68 3.99
CA VAL A 73 -2.30 8.14 3.01
C VAL A 73 -2.88 8.29 1.61
N VAL A 74 -2.28 9.17 0.80
CA VAL A 74 -2.68 9.37 -0.60
C VAL A 74 -1.72 8.63 -1.52
N ILE A 75 -2.24 7.73 -2.35
CA ILE A 75 -1.47 7.09 -3.42
C ILE A 75 -1.69 7.90 -4.69
N ASP A 76 -0.64 8.42 -5.32
CA ASP A 76 -0.73 9.40 -6.40
C ASP A 76 0.16 9.01 -7.59
N ALA A 77 -0.43 8.95 -8.78
CA ALA A 77 0.24 8.68 -10.05
C ALA A 77 0.33 9.90 -10.98
N SER A 78 -0.06 11.10 -10.53
CA SER A 78 -0.09 12.34 -11.32
C SER A 78 1.28 12.76 -11.89
N LYS A 79 2.36 12.26 -11.30
CA LYS A 79 3.74 12.49 -11.78
C LYS A 79 4.12 11.59 -12.96
N MET A 80 3.29 10.60 -13.27
CA MET A 80 3.47 9.73 -14.41
C MET A 80 2.83 10.36 -15.65
N ASN A 81 3.53 10.32 -16.78
CA ASN A 81 2.95 10.66 -18.07
C ASN A 81 2.38 9.38 -18.71
N LEU A 82 1.17 9.01 -18.30
CA LEU A 82 0.50 7.78 -18.75
C LEU A 82 -0.66 8.11 -19.69
N PRO A 83 -0.97 7.21 -20.64
CA PRO A 83 -2.22 7.29 -21.41
C PRO A 83 -3.46 7.31 -20.48
N GLU A 84 -4.50 8.06 -20.86
CA GLU A 84 -5.76 8.19 -20.11
C GLU A 84 -6.48 6.86 -19.84
N ASN A 85 -6.19 5.81 -20.61
CA ASN A 85 -6.77 4.48 -20.46
C ASN A 85 -5.71 3.44 -20.06
N THR A 86 -4.78 3.80 -19.19
CA THR A 86 -3.77 2.86 -18.71
C THR A 86 -4.46 1.78 -17.88
N ARG A 87 -4.33 0.54 -18.34
CA ARG A 87 -4.92 -0.62 -17.69
C ARG A 87 -3.89 -1.36 -16.86
N VAL A 88 -4.30 -1.82 -15.70
CA VAL A 88 -3.47 -2.61 -14.79
C VAL A 88 -4.21 -3.84 -14.30
N ARG A 89 -3.45 -4.86 -13.92
CA ARG A 89 -3.95 -6.15 -13.46
C ARG A 89 -3.43 -6.46 -12.06
N ILE A 90 -4.32 -6.74 -11.12
CA ILE A 90 -3.98 -7.26 -9.78
C ILE A 90 -4.98 -8.35 -9.43
N VAL A 91 -4.52 -9.61 -9.36
CA VAL A 91 -5.35 -10.75 -8.94
C VAL A 91 -4.60 -11.51 -7.86
N GLU A 92 -4.76 -11.07 -6.63
CA GLU A 92 -3.93 -11.50 -5.50
C GLU A 92 -4.75 -11.66 -4.22
N LYS A 93 -4.22 -12.46 -3.28
CA LYS A 93 -4.82 -12.69 -1.97
C LYS A 93 -3.81 -12.38 -0.88
N ASP A 94 -4.31 -11.86 0.24
CA ASP A 94 -3.52 -11.57 1.45
C ASP A 94 -2.27 -10.69 1.19
N ILE A 95 -2.37 -9.72 0.26
CA ILE A 95 -1.28 -8.82 -0.10
C ILE A 95 -1.32 -7.52 0.70
N THR A 96 -0.16 -6.93 0.95
CA THR A 96 -0.07 -5.62 1.60
C THR A 96 -0.40 -4.50 0.63
N ILE A 97 -0.78 -3.32 1.14
CA ILE A 97 -0.97 -2.12 0.30
C ILE A 97 0.33 -1.83 -0.48
N LEU A 98 1.49 -1.93 0.17
CA LEU A 98 2.78 -1.72 -0.51
C LEU A 98 3.02 -2.74 -1.63
N ALA A 99 2.66 -4.01 -1.43
CA ALA A 99 2.77 -5.02 -2.48
C ALA A 99 1.83 -4.73 -3.66
N ALA A 100 0.57 -4.34 -3.38
CA ALA A 100 -0.37 -3.93 -4.42
C ALA A 100 0.18 -2.75 -5.24
N VAL A 101 0.68 -1.71 -4.56
CA VAL A 101 1.30 -0.55 -5.21
C VAL A 101 2.56 -0.94 -5.99
N GLY A 102 3.37 -1.87 -5.48
CA GLY A 102 4.54 -2.41 -6.17
C GLY A 102 4.18 -3.12 -7.48
N ILE A 103 3.12 -3.94 -7.48
CA ILE A 103 2.61 -4.61 -8.68
C ILE A 103 2.14 -3.60 -9.73
N ILE A 104 1.46 -2.53 -9.30
CA ILE A 104 1.05 -1.43 -10.19
C ILE A 104 2.30 -0.75 -10.76
N ALA A 105 3.24 -0.38 -9.90
CA ALA A 105 4.46 0.33 -10.28
C ALA A 105 5.27 -0.46 -11.31
N GLU A 106 5.36 -1.78 -11.16
CA GLU A 106 6.04 -2.64 -12.12
C GLU A 106 5.39 -2.58 -13.51
N GLN A 107 4.06 -2.65 -13.58
CA GLN A 107 3.31 -2.64 -14.84
C GLN A 107 3.41 -1.31 -15.60
N ILE A 108 3.43 -0.19 -14.87
CA ILE A 108 3.53 1.16 -15.46
C ILE A 108 4.98 1.66 -15.55
N ASN A 109 5.96 0.81 -15.24
CA ASN A 109 7.39 1.14 -15.18
C ASN A 109 7.69 2.39 -14.32
N ALA A 110 7.18 2.40 -13.09
CA ALA A 110 7.39 3.43 -12.08
C ALA A 110 8.28 2.94 -10.93
N ASP A 111 8.86 3.88 -10.22
CA ASP A 111 9.37 3.72 -8.87
C ASP A 111 8.32 4.18 -7.85
N VAL A 112 8.38 3.60 -6.64
CA VAL A 112 7.50 3.97 -5.52
C VAL A 112 8.26 4.88 -4.56
N LEU A 113 7.80 6.12 -4.42
CA LEU A 113 8.34 7.09 -3.46
C LEU A 113 7.39 7.23 -2.27
N ILE A 114 7.88 6.88 -1.07
CA ILE A 114 7.12 7.00 0.18
C ILE A 114 7.49 8.30 0.89
N GLN A 115 6.49 9.09 1.22
CA GLN A 115 6.58 10.35 1.94
C GLN A 115 5.62 10.32 3.15
N PRO A 116 5.77 11.23 4.14
CA PRO A 116 4.81 11.36 5.23
C PRO A 116 3.37 11.48 4.69
N GLY A 117 2.54 10.46 4.93
CA GLY A 117 1.14 10.43 4.50
C GLY A 117 0.93 10.35 2.98
N LYS A 118 1.95 10.08 2.16
CA LYS A 118 1.79 10.02 0.70
C LYS A 118 2.67 8.94 0.08
N ILE A 119 2.15 8.29 -0.95
CA ILE A 119 2.87 7.35 -1.80
C ILE A 119 2.75 7.89 -3.23
N TYR A 120 3.89 8.12 -3.87
CA TYR A 120 3.94 8.57 -5.25
C TYR A 120 4.45 7.45 -6.14
N LEU A 121 3.76 7.24 -7.26
CA LEU A 121 4.30 6.54 -8.41
C LEU A 121 5.03 7.58 -9.27
N VAL A 122 6.34 7.39 -9.43
CA VAL A 122 7.20 8.32 -10.18
C VAL A 122 7.87 7.58 -11.33
N PRO A 123 8.16 8.25 -12.47
CA PRO A 123 8.89 7.60 -13.55
C PRO A 123 10.22 7.07 -13.04
N LYS A 124 10.60 5.87 -13.48
CA LYS A 124 11.92 5.34 -13.12
C LYS A 124 12.99 6.35 -13.50
N LEU A 125 13.82 6.70 -12.53
CA LEU A 125 14.99 7.52 -12.80
C LEU A 125 15.98 6.63 -13.56
N GLU A 126 16.10 6.84 -14.88
CA GLU A 126 17.25 6.34 -15.62
C GLU A 126 18.51 6.94 -14.98
N MET A 127 19.18 6.19 -14.12
CA MET A 127 20.52 6.53 -13.71
C MET A 127 21.42 6.42 -14.94
N ARG A 128 21.57 7.53 -15.66
CA ARG A 128 22.67 7.68 -16.62
C ARG A 128 23.96 7.72 -15.81
N ILE A 129 24.59 6.56 -15.66
CA ILE A 129 25.97 6.50 -15.19
C ILE A 129 26.80 7.20 -16.25
N PRO A 130 27.43 8.36 -15.96
CA PRO A 130 28.29 9.00 -16.93
C PRO A 130 29.51 8.10 -17.16
N THR A 131 29.53 7.40 -18.29
CA THR A 131 30.76 6.80 -18.81
C THR A 131 31.70 7.95 -19.17
N LYS A 132 32.78 8.08 -18.40
CA LYS A 132 33.93 8.93 -18.75
C LYS A 132 34.70 8.35 -19.92
#